data_AF-A0A8C7MCI8-F1
#
_entry.id   AF-A0A8C7MCI8-F1
#
_cell.length_a   1.000
_cell.length_b   1.000
_cell.length_c   1.000
_cell.angle_alpha   90.00
_cell.angle_beta   90.00
_cell.angle_gamma   90.00
#
_symmetry.space_group_name_H-M   'P 1'
#
loop_
_entity.id
_entity.type
_entity.pdbx_description
1 polymer ?
#
loop_
_entity_poly.entity_id
_entity_poly.type
_entity_poly.pdbx_seq_one_letter_code
_entity_poly.pdbx_strand_id
1 'polypeptide(L)'
;LGIVDLHSITQSQDPALLRVNILVMVASLLACGIDPETSILFQQSQVSEHSELSWILGCLASIPPTQTPASVKGTKHKQKNEGSAVDILLYNKLLCTTQGRWPPSTSLTRPTTSYSKSAVPSDFTFVVTFDPAARLGVSNLVLMHAAGCTVEAAGLDTGKYKQLVEEAMVVRLTPIREEIERLRGDRRHLERLLAQGAHRARELAAPILKEVSHRVDFY
;
A
#
# COMPACT_ATOMS: atom_id res chain seq x y z
N LEU A 1 2.22 10.01 8.41
CA LEU A 1 1.68 9.20 7.30
C LEU A 1 2.17 9.81 5.99
N GLY A 2 2.89 9.07 5.15
CA GLY A 2 3.53 9.62 3.94
C GLY A 2 2.97 8.98 2.67
N ILE A 3 2.77 9.78 1.62
CA ILE A 3 2.50 9.28 0.27
C ILE A 3 3.84 9.06 -0.42
N VAL A 4 4.05 7.81 -0.83
CA VAL A 4 5.37 7.27 -1.14
C VAL A 4 5.59 7.23 -2.65
N ASP A 5 5.68 8.42 -3.24
CA ASP A 5 5.76 8.61 -4.69
C ASP A 5 7.16 8.27 -5.27
N LEU A 6 8.24 8.46 -4.51
CA LEU A 6 9.58 8.03 -4.94
C LEU A 6 9.68 6.50 -5.08
N HIS A 7 8.91 5.72 -4.31
CA HIS A 7 8.88 4.27 -4.49
C HIS A 7 8.05 3.86 -5.70
N SER A 8 7.05 4.65 -6.05
CA SER A 8 6.17 4.36 -7.18
C SER A 8 6.93 4.44 -8.52
N ILE A 9 7.93 5.32 -8.62
CA ILE A 9 8.74 5.49 -9.84
C ILE A 9 9.83 4.42 -10.04
N THR A 10 9.98 3.47 -9.10
CA THR A 10 10.86 2.29 -9.31
C THR A 10 10.34 1.38 -10.42
N GLN A 11 9.05 1.51 -10.77
CA GLN A 11 8.45 0.96 -11.98
C GLN A 11 8.09 2.11 -12.94
N SER A 12 7.97 1.81 -14.23
CA SER A 12 7.55 2.80 -15.22
C SER A 12 6.14 3.31 -14.92
N GLN A 13 6.01 4.61 -14.68
CA GLN A 13 4.75 5.30 -14.42
C GLN A 13 4.44 6.32 -15.52
N ASP A 14 3.15 6.56 -15.78
CA ASP A 14 2.71 7.75 -16.51
C ASP A 14 2.74 8.97 -15.56
N PRO A 15 3.51 10.03 -15.84
CA PRO A 15 3.59 11.21 -15.00
C PRO A 15 2.24 11.91 -14.78
N ALA A 16 1.34 11.91 -15.78
CA ALA A 16 0.03 12.53 -15.64
C ALA A 16 -0.83 11.76 -14.65
N LEU A 17 -0.87 10.43 -14.80
CA LEU A 17 -1.62 9.54 -13.91
C LEU A 17 -1.05 9.54 -12.48
N LEU A 18 0.27 9.54 -12.32
CA LEU A 18 0.92 9.58 -11.01
C LEU A 18 0.49 10.81 -10.19
N ARG A 19 0.45 11.99 -10.82
CA ARG A 19 0.01 13.23 -10.17
C ARG A 19 -1.45 13.16 -9.71
N VAL A 20 -2.32 12.54 -10.49
CA VAL A 20 -3.72 12.35 -10.12
C VAL A 20 -3.83 11.35 -8.97
N ASN A 21 -3.11 10.23 -9.05
CA ASN A 21 -3.13 9.18 -8.03
C ASN A 21 -2.62 9.66 -6.67
N ILE A 22 -1.63 10.54 -6.63
CA ILE A 22 -1.17 11.18 -5.38
C ILE A 22 -2.34 11.89 -4.70
N LEU A 23 -3.09 12.71 -5.42
CA LEU A 23 -4.22 13.45 -4.85
C LEU A 23 -5.39 12.55 -4.48
N VAL A 24 -5.67 11.52 -5.29
CA VAL A 24 -6.68 10.50 -4.96
C VAL A 24 -6.30 9.77 -3.67
N MET A 25 -5.02 9.45 -3.47
CA MET A 25 -4.54 8.84 -2.23
C MET A 25 -4.72 9.79 -1.03
N VAL A 26 -4.36 11.09 -1.15
CA VAL A 26 -4.63 12.08 -0.08
C VAL A 26 -6.12 12.08 0.26
N ALA A 27 -6.98 12.24 -0.74
CA ALA A 27 -8.42 12.31 -0.55
C ALA A 27 -8.97 11.03 0.12
N SER A 28 -8.42 9.86 -0.25
CA SER A 28 -8.82 8.58 0.34
C SER A 28 -8.43 8.48 1.81
N LEU A 29 -7.24 8.93 2.18
CA LEU A 29 -6.79 8.95 3.57
C LEU A 29 -7.63 9.91 4.43
N LEU A 30 -7.90 11.11 3.92
CA LEU A 30 -8.77 12.08 4.59
C LEU A 30 -10.20 11.55 4.76
N ALA A 31 -10.77 10.94 3.71
CA ALA A 31 -12.11 10.34 3.76
C ALA A 31 -12.21 9.15 4.73
N CYS A 32 -11.11 8.43 4.95
CA CYS A 32 -11.01 7.40 5.99
C CYS A 32 -10.89 7.98 7.42
N GLY A 33 -10.89 9.31 7.59
CA GLY A 33 -10.86 9.98 8.88
C GLY A 33 -9.47 10.36 9.37
N ILE A 34 -8.45 10.37 8.50
CA ILE A 34 -7.14 10.91 8.88
C ILE A 34 -7.24 12.42 8.99
N ASP A 35 -7.05 12.93 10.21
CA ASP A 35 -7.02 14.36 10.48
C ASP A 35 -5.60 14.93 10.31
N PRO A 36 -5.37 15.90 9.39
CA PRO A 36 -4.06 16.50 9.18
C PRO A 36 -3.57 17.35 10.36
N GLU A 37 -4.43 17.75 11.29
CA GLU A 37 -4.00 18.52 12.47
C GLU A 37 -3.29 17.61 13.48
N THR A 38 -3.83 16.42 13.72
CA THR A 38 -3.22 15.42 14.63
C THR A 38 -2.12 14.59 13.97
N SER A 39 -2.19 14.41 12.65
CA SER A 39 -1.28 13.55 11.91
C SER A 39 -0.52 14.31 10.82
N ILE A 40 0.78 14.07 10.72
CA ILE A 40 1.59 14.65 9.63
C ILE A 40 1.34 13.84 8.35
N LEU A 41 0.55 14.41 7.43
CA LEU A 41 0.29 13.86 6.10
C LEU A 41 1.13 14.59 5.05
N PHE A 42 2.10 13.92 4.42
CA PHE A 42 3.05 14.56 3.50
C PHE A 42 3.35 13.71 2.27
N GLN A 43 3.91 14.34 1.23
CA GLN A 43 4.41 13.68 0.03
C GLN A 43 5.92 13.45 0.16
N GLN A 44 6.37 12.21 -0.04
CA GLN A 44 7.76 11.82 0.20
C GLN A 44 8.76 12.65 -0.63
N SER A 45 8.49 12.88 -1.92
CA SER A 45 9.39 13.67 -2.78
C SER A 45 9.53 15.15 -2.38
N GLN A 46 8.67 15.69 -1.52
CA GLN A 46 8.77 17.07 -1.03
C GLN A 46 9.70 17.23 0.18
N VAL A 47 10.28 16.12 0.68
CA VAL A 47 11.16 16.06 1.85
C VAL A 47 12.48 15.45 1.37
N SER A 48 13.46 16.30 1.01
CA SER A 48 14.71 15.86 0.39
C SER A 48 15.55 14.97 1.31
N GLU A 49 15.35 15.11 2.62
CA GLU A 49 16.04 14.37 3.66
C GLU A 49 15.84 12.85 3.51
N HIS A 50 14.73 12.41 2.92
CA HIS A 50 14.55 10.98 2.58
C HIS A 50 15.57 10.50 1.57
N SER A 51 15.81 11.25 0.50
CA SER A 51 16.75 10.88 -0.56
C SER A 51 18.20 10.98 -0.07
N GLU A 52 18.51 12.02 0.69
CA GLU A 52 19.86 12.24 1.24
C GLU A 52 20.23 11.14 2.25
N LEU A 53 19.35 10.86 3.21
CA LEU A 53 19.58 9.79 4.17
C LEU A 53 19.61 8.42 3.50
N SER A 54 18.76 8.19 2.50
CA SER A 54 18.76 6.97 1.70
C SER A 54 20.11 6.73 1.04
N TRP A 55 20.77 7.77 0.54
CA TRP A 55 22.09 7.66 -0.09
C TRP A 55 23.15 7.24 0.93
N ILE A 56 23.21 7.94 2.07
CA ILE A 56 24.18 7.64 3.14
C ILE A 56 24.01 6.20 3.64
N LEU A 57 22.78 5.77 3.92
CA LEU A 57 22.50 4.41 4.39
C LEU A 57 22.74 3.35 3.31
N GLY A 58 22.50 3.67 2.05
CA GLY A 58 22.83 2.80 0.91
C GLY A 58 24.31 2.44 0.88
N CYS A 59 25.21 3.40 1.18
CA CYS A 59 26.64 3.15 1.27
C CYS A 59 27.05 2.23 2.43
N LEU A 60 26.26 2.17 3.50
CA LEU A 60 26.51 1.31 4.67
C LEU A 60 25.94 -0.10 4.51
N ALA A 61 24.95 -0.26 3.64
CA ALA A 61 24.33 -1.53 3.37
C ALA A 61 25.23 -2.36 2.43
N SER A 62 25.93 -3.33 3.00
CA SER A 62 26.65 -4.33 2.21
C SER A 62 25.66 -5.13 1.37
N ILE A 63 25.86 -5.16 0.05
CA ILE A 63 25.15 -6.09 -0.82
C ILE A 63 25.50 -7.50 -0.35
N PRO A 64 24.55 -8.30 0.15
CA PRO A 64 24.84 -9.68 0.49
C PRO A 64 25.36 -10.38 -0.77
N PRO A 65 26.42 -11.20 -0.69
CA PRO A 65 26.94 -11.91 -1.84
C PRO A 65 25.78 -12.64 -2.50
N THR A 66 25.53 -12.23 -3.74
CA THR A 66 24.46 -12.66 -4.65
C THR A 66 23.86 -14.01 -4.30
N GLN A 67 22.54 -14.05 -4.06
CA GLN A 67 21.79 -15.27 -4.33
C GLN A 67 22.11 -15.68 -5.78
N THR A 68 22.71 -16.84 -5.95
CA THR A 68 22.99 -17.40 -7.27
C THR A 68 21.69 -17.45 -8.09
N PRO A 69 21.75 -17.24 -9.42
CA PRO A 69 20.58 -17.15 -10.30
C PRO A 69 19.66 -18.41 -10.33
N ALA A 70 19.94 -19.42 -9.51
CA ALA A 70 19.11 -20.60 -9.33
C ALA A 70 17.75 -20.31 -8.65
N SER A 71 17.62 -19.26 -7.84
CA SER A 71 16.33 -18.91 -7.19
C SER A 71 15.44 -17.96 -8.01
N VAL A 72 15.94 -17.40 -9.12
CA VAL A 72 15.13 -16.58 -10.05
C VAL A 72 14.62 -17.46 -11.19
N LYS A 73 13.84 -18.48 -10.86
CA LYS A 73 13.00 -19.20 -11.83
C LYS A 73 11.57 -19.19 -11.31
N GLY A 74 10.79 -18.20 -11.72
CA GLY A 74 9.39 -18.12 -11.33
C GLY A 74 8.52 -17.05 -11.98
N THR A 75 9.08 -16.07 -12.69
CA THR A 75 8.24 -14.99 -13.28
C THR A 75 8.71 -14.64 -14.67
N LYS A 76 7.90 -15.02 -15.67
CA LYS A 76 8.13 -14.75 -17.07
C LYS A 76 8.00 -13.24 -17.35
N HIS A 77 9.07 -12.67 -17.92
CA HIS A 77 9.19 -11.42 -18.68
C HIS A 77 8.51 -10.14 -18.18
N LYS A 78 9.33 -9.25 -17.61
CA LYS A 78 9.45 -7.85 -18.09
C LYS A 78 10.82 -7.28 -17.67
N GLN A 79 11.84 -7.44 -18.52
CA GLN A 79 13.09 -6.70 -18.39
C GLN A 79 12.86 -5.24 -18.80
N LYS A 80 13.24 -4.27 -17.95
CA LYS A 80 13.93 -3.04 -18.37
C LYS A 80 14.43 -2.19 -17.18
N ASN A 81 15.72 -1.86 -17.28
CA ASN A 81 16.54 -0.88 -16.54
C ASN A 81 16.95 -1.21 -15.09
N GLU A 82 18.10 -1.89 -14.95
CA GLU A 82 18.73 -2.28 -13.68
C GLU A 82 19.74 -1.24 -13.12
N GLY A 83 19.88 -0.06 -13.72
CA GLY A 83 21.03 0.82 -13.43
C GLY A 83 20.89 1.86 -12.31
N SER A 84 19.70 2.11 -11.77
CA SER A 84 19.50 3.20 -10.78
C SER A 84 18.44 2.90 -9.70
N ALA A 85 17.66 1.83 -9.86
CA ALA A 85 16.63 1.45 -8.90
C ALA A 85 17.18 0.73 -7.65
N VAL A 86 18.45 0.31 -7.67
CA VAL A 86 19.04 -0.53 -6.63
C VAL A 86 19.12 0.21 -5.28
N ASP A 87 19.45 1.51 -5.27
CA ASP A 87 19.64 2.27 -4.02
C ASP A 87 18.33 2.61 -3.30
N ILE A 88 17.29 3.02 -4.05
CA ILE A 88 15.95 3.25 -3.47
C ILE A 88 15.36 1.90 -3.01
N LEU A 89 15.51 0.83 -3.79
CA LEU A 89 15.00 -0.49 -3.39
C LEU A 89 15.71 -1.04 -2.14
N LEU A 90 17.00 -0.77 -1.97
CA LEU A 90 17.77 -1.19 -0.79
C LEU A 90 17.35 -0.42 0.47
N TYR A 91 17.18 0.90 0.36
CA TYR A 91 16.65 1.74 1.44
C TYR A 91 15.21 1.37 1.82
N ASN A 92 14.36 1.04 0.84
CA ASN A 92 12.99 0.59 1.10
C ASN A 92 12.97 -0.73 1.84
N LYS A 93 13.88 -1.64 1.47
CA LYS A 93 14.02 -2.92 2.15
C LYS A 93 14.46 -2.73 3.61
N LEU A 94 15.32 -1.75 3.88
CA LEU A 94 15.76 -1.38 5.23
C LEU A 94 14.64 -0.68 6.04
N LEU A 95 13.87 0.23 5.44
CA LEU A 95 12.68 0.83 6.06
C LEU A 95 11.63 -0.23 6.44
N CYS A 96 11.38 -1.22 5.57
CA CYS A 96 10.48 -2.33 5.87
C CYS A 96 10.99 -3.25 7.00
N THR A 97 12.31 -3.30 7.25
CA THR A 97 12.86 -4.08 8.37
C THR A 97 12.76 -3.35 9.72
N THR A 98 12.71 -2.01 9.71
CA THR A 98 12.54 -1.20 10.93
C THR A 98 11.06 -1.01 11.29
N GLN A 99 10.18 -0.92 10.29
CA GLN A 99 8.72 -1.00 10.47
C GLN A 99 8.23 -2.43 10.25
N GLY A 100 8.51 -3.34 11.18
CA GLY A 100 7.85 -4.65 11.33
C GLY A 100 7.63 -5.48 10.06
N ARG A 101 8.42 -6.55 9.89
CA ARG A 101 8.26 -7.65 8.91
C ARG A 101 6.91 -7.67 8.16
N TRP A 102 6.83 -6.94 7.03
CA TRP A 102 5.77 -7.20 6.05
C TRP A 102 6.12 -8.49 5.30
N PRO A 103 5.21 -9.48 5.24
CA PRO A 103 5.40 -10.60 4.33
C PRO A 103 5.53 -10.06 2.90
N PRO A 104 6.31 -10.73 2.02
CA PRO A 104 6.45 -10.28 0.64
C PRO A 104 5.07 -10.04 0.04
N SER A 105 4.86 -8.82 -0.45
CA SER A 105 3.61 -8.35 -1.03
C SER A 105 3.14 -9.37 -2.07
N THR A 106 2.16 -10.17 -1.70
CA THR A 106 1.41 -10.99 -2.65
C THR A 106 0.65 -9.98 -3.49
N SER A 107 1.09 -9.80 -4.72
CA SER A 107 0.53 -8.80 -5.61
C SER A 107 -0.97 -9.03 -5.75
N LEU A 108 -1.79 -8.03 -5.40
CA LEU A 108 -3.19 -7.91 -5.81
C LEU A 108 -3.31 -7.62 -7.33
N THR A 109 -2.39 -8.16 -8.12
CA THR A 109 -2.57 -8.32 -9.57
C THR A 109 -3.59 -9.41 -9.75
N ARG A 110 -4.75 -9.08 -10.36
CA ARG A 110 -5.69 -10.09 -10.90
C ARG A 110 -4.86 -11.19 -11.58
N PRO A 111 -4.95 -12.46 -11.15
CA PRO A 111 -4.37 -13.54 -11.92
C PRO A 111 -5.21 -13.69 -13.19
N THR A 112 -4.82 -13.02 -14.27
CA THR A 112 -5.18 -13.41 -15.63
C THR A 112 -4.27 -14.56 -16.04
N THR A 113 -4.56 -15.76 -15.54
CA THR A 113 -4.15 -17.03 -16.15
C THR A 113 -5.09 -18.10 -15.64
N SER A 114 -5.96 -18.54 -16.56
CA SER A 114 -6.63 -19.84 -16.61
C SER A 114 -7.02 -20.48 -15.27
N TYR A 115 -8.32 -20.52 -15.00
CA TYR A 115 -8.94 -21.50 -14.10
C TYR A 115 -8.46 -22.90 -14.49
N SER A 116 -7.35 -23.35 -13.89
CA SER A 116 -6.95 -24.74 -13.88
C SER A 116 -8.00 -25.44 -13.05
N LYS A 117 -8.80 -26.29 -13.69
CA LYS A 117 -9.69 -27.24 -13.05
C LYS A 117 -8.87 -28.21 -12.20
N SER A 118 -8.40 -27.80 -11.02
CA SER A 118 -8.14 -28.73 -9.93
C SER A 118 -9.41 -28.77 -9.10
N ALA A 119 -10.12 -29.89 -9.17
CA ALA A 119 -11.29 -30.14 -8.37
C ALA A 119 -10.92 -30.06 -6.89
N VAL A 120 -11.14 -28.89 -6.30
CA VAL A 120 -11.39 -28.78 -4.86
C VAL A 120 -12.68 -29.57 -4.64
N PRO A 121 -12.77 -30.48 -3.64
CA PRO A 121 -14.03 -31.12 -3.30
C PRO A 121 -15.09 -30.04 -3.20
N SER A 122 -16.05 -30.09 -4.12
CA SER A 122 -17.15 -29.15 -4.17
C SER A 122 -18.05 -29.46 -2.98
N ASP A 123 -17.73 -28.85 -1.84
CA ASP A 123 -18.66 -28.79 -0.73
C ASP A 123 -19.83 -27.92 -1.18
N PHE A 124 -20.85 -28.58 -1.75
CA PHE A 124 -22.19 -28.03 -2.01
C PHE A 124 -22.94 -27.79 -0.70
N THR A 125 -22.24 -27.37 0.34
CA THR A 125 -22.81 -27.08 1.64
C THR A 125 -23.39 -25.68 1.59
N PHE A 126 -24.72 -25.63 1.61
CA PHE A 126 -25.49 -24.38 1.62
C PHE A 126 -25.22 -23.53 2.87
N VAL A 127 -24.68 -24.14 3.93
CA VAL A 127 -24.38 -23.49 5.21
C VAL A 127 -23.11 -22.64 5.10
N VAL A 128 -23.19 -21.41 5.59
CA VAL A 128 -22.05 -20.50 5.73
C VAL A 128 -21.17 -20.97 6.89
N THR A 129 -19.96 -21.44 6.59
CA THR A 129 -18.96 -21.86 7.58
C THR A 129 -17.63 -21.15 7.34
N PHE A 130 -16.93 -20.81 8.43
CA PHE A 130 -15.59 -20.24 8.37
C PHE A 130 -14.55 -21.38 8.30
N ASP A 131 -13.99 -21.59 7.11
CA ASP A 131 -12.89 -22.52 6.85
C ASP A 131 -11.94 -21.92 5.81
N PRO A 132 -10.85 -21.26 6.22
CA PRO A 132 -9.92 -20.62 5.29
C PRO A 132 -9.09 -21.61 4.46
N ALA A 133 -9.01 -22.89 4.85
CA ALA A 133 -8.25 -23.90 4.14
C ALA A 133 -9.06 -24.54 3.01
N ALA A 134 -10.32 -24.90 3.27
CA ALA A 134 -11.18 -25.56 2.29
C ALA A 134 -12.13 -24.59 1.55
N ARG A 135 -12.52 -23.46 2.17
CA ARG A 135 -13.57 -22.56 1.65
C ARG A 135 -13.14 -21.10 1.65
N LEU A 136 -11.97 -20.81 1.05
CA LEU A 136 -11.37 -19.47 1.01
C LEU A 136 -12.36 -18.34 0.62
N GLY A 137 -13.22 -18.57 -0.38
CA GLY A 137 -14.20 -17.59 -0.83
C GLY A 137 -15.25 -17.23 0.23
N VAL A 138 -15.84 -18.23 0.89
CA VAL A 138 -16.84 -18.02 1.93
C VAL A 138 -16.20 -17.41 3.18
N SER A 139 -15.00 -17.88 3.54
CA SER A 139 -14.24 -17.37 4.69
C SER A 139 -13.85 -15.91 4.52
N ASN A 140 -13.50 -15.46 3.31
CA ASN A 140 -13.25 -14.05 3.04
C ASN A 140 -14.52 -13.19 3.20
N LEU A 141 -15.69 -13.69 2.79
CA LEU A 141 -16.96 -13.00 3.02
C LEU A 141 -17.29 -12.90 4.50
N VAL A 142 -17.02 -13.95 5.28
CA VAL A 142 -17.17 -13.94 6.75
C VAL A 142 -16.23 -12.91 7.39
N LEU A 143 -14.99 -12.79 6.91
CA LEU A 143 -14.07 -11.76 7.40
C LEU A 143 -14.55 -10.35 7.05
N MET A 144 -15.03 -10.12 5.82
CA MET A 144 -15.61 -8.83 5.44
C MET A 144 -16.83 -8.49 6.29
N HIS A 145 -17.70 -9.49 6.51
CA HIS A 145 -18.84 -9.34 7.40
C HIS A 145 -18.39 -8.95 8.81
N ALA A 146 -17.49 -9.71 9.43
CA ALA A 146 -17.01 -9.43 10.78
C ALA A 146 -16.32 -8.06 10.91
N ALA A 147 -15.59 -7.63 9.87
CA ALA A 147 -14.88 -6.35 9.88
C ALA A 147 -15.81 -5.13 9.74
N GLY A 148 -17.00 -5.31 9.16
CA GLY A 148 -17.76 -4.14 8.71
C GLY A 148 -19.28 -4.23 8.72
N CYS A 149 -19.87 -5.40 8.94
CA CYS A 149 -21.30 -5.60 8.79
C CYS A 149 -22.02 -5.79 10.13
N THR A 150 -23.09 -5.02 10.26
CA THR A 150 -24.20 -5.08 11.23
C THR A 150 -25.07 -6.33 11.30
N VAL A 151 -25.14 -7.02 10.17
CA VAL A 151 -26.38 -7.69 9.74
C VAL A 151 -26.40 -9.14 10.19
N GLU A 152 -27.52 -9.60 10.74
CA GLU A 152 -27.64 -11.02 11.09
C GLU A 152 -27.65 -11.89 9.82
N ALA A 153 -26.82 -12.94 9.82
CA ALA A 153 -26.67 -13.86 8.70
C ALA A 153 -27.05 -15.31 9.03
N ALA A 154 -27.73 -15.53 10.15
CA ALA A 154 -28.11 -16.87 10.58
C ALA A 154 -29.08 -17.51 9.58
N GLY A 155 -28.79 -18.75 9.16
CA GLY A 155 -29.68 -19.55 8.32
C GLY A 155 -29.69 -19.19 6.83
N LEU A 156 -28.79 -18.32 6.37
CA LEU A 156 -28.70 -17.97 4.95
C LEU A 156 -27.92 -19.02 4.14
N ASP A 157 -28.36 -19.24 2.91
CA ASP A 157 -27.56 -19.92 1.91
C ASP A 157 -26.36 -19.04 1.48
N THR A 158 -25.33 -19.67 0.90
CA THR A 158 -24.11 -18.96 0.49
C THR A 158 -24.36 -17.85 -0.54
N GLY A 159 -25.38 -17.99 -1.40
CA GLY A 159 -25.71 -16.99 -2.43
C GLY A 159 -26.33 -15.74 -1.83
N LYS A 160 -27.35 -15.90 -0.98
CA LYS A 160 -28.01 -14.83 -0.23
C LYS A 160 -27.05 -14.16 0.75
N TYR A 161 -26.17 -14.94 1.40
CA TYR A 161 -25.14 -14.40 2.27
C TYR A 161 -24.19 -13.46 1.53
N LYS A 162 -23.76 -13.83 0.32
CA LYS A 162 -22.93 -12.98 -0.52
C LYS A 162 -23.62 -11.65 -0.87
N GLN A 163 -24.88 -11.71 -1.29
CA GLN A 163 -25.68 -10.51 -1.62
C GLN A 163 -25.82 -9.59 -0.41
N LEU A 164 -26.14 -10.15 0.76
CA LEU A 164 -26.26 -9.39 2.00
C LEU A 164 -24.94 -8.69 2.39
N VAL A 165 -23.80 -9.39 2.30
CA VAL A 165 -22.49 -8.80 2.60
C VAL A 165 -22.15 -7.69 1.58
N GLU A 166 -22.47 -7.90 0.30
CA GLU A 166 -22.24 -6.91 -0.76
C GLU A 166 -23.06 -5.63 -0.52
N GLU A 167 -24.36 -5.76 -0.26
CA GLU A 167 -25.25 -4.64 0.03
C GLU A 167 -24.79 -3.86 1.28
N ALA A 168 -24.44 -4.57 2.35
CA ALA A 168 -23.95 -3.94 3.57
C ALA A 168 -22.61 -3.21 3.37
N MET A 169 -21.70 -3.78 2.56
CA MET A 169 -20.43 -3.14 2.21
C MET A 169 -20.64 -1.91 1.34
N VAL A 170 -21.56 -1.94 0.38
CA VAL A 170 -21.91 -0.77 -0.44
C VAL A 170 -22.43 0.35 0.45
N VAL A 171 -23.36 0.07 1.37
CA VAL A 171 -23.88 1.08 2.31
C VAL A 171 -22.75 1.67 3.15
N ARG A 172 -21.81 0.84 3.63
CA ARG A 172 -20.70 1.31 4.47
C ARG A 172 -19.63 2.10 3.72
N LEU A 173 -19.33 1.75 2.47
CA LEU A 173 -18.27 2.39 1.68
C LEU A 173 -18.77 3.61 0.90
N THR A 174 -20.07 3.72 0.64
CA THR A 174 -20.69 4.89 -0.02
C THR A 174 -20.27 6.24 0.59
N PRO A 175 -20.37 6.48 1.92
CA PRO A 175 -19.99 7.78 2.49
C PRO A 175 -18.51 8.11 2.29
N ILE A 176 -17.62 7.11 2.38
CA ILE A 176 -16.18 7.30 2.13
C ILE A 176 -15.96 7.67 0.66
N ARG A 177 -16.65 6.99 -0.27
CA ARG A 177 -16.57 7.29 -1.70
C ARG A 177 -17.07 8.70 -2.02
N GLU A 178 -18.20 9.10 -1.47
CA GLU A 178 -18.76 10.44 -1.65
C GLU A 178 -17.80 11.52 -1.13
N GLU A 179 -17.20 11.28 0.03
CA GLU A 179 -16.20 12.19 0.61
C GLU A 179 -14.92 12.28 -0.25
N ILE A 180 -14.46 11.16 -0.82
CA ILE A 180 -13.34 11.16 -1.77
C ILE A 180 -13.68 12.04 -2.98
N GLU A 181 -14.85 11.87 -3.59
CA GLU A 181 -15.25 12.68 -4.75
C GLU A 181 -15.40 14.16 -4.39
N ARG A 182 -15.95 14.47 -3.22
CA ARG A 182 -16.03 15.84 -2.69
C ARG A 182 -14.65 16.46 -2.55
N LEU A 183 -13.71 15.76 -1.93
CA LEU A 183 -12.33 16.23 -1.71
C LEU A 183 -11.56 16.37 -3.03
N ARG A 184 -11.78 15.47 -3.99
CA ARG A 184 -11.18 15.56 -5.33
C ARG A 184 -11.62 16.82 -6.09
N GLY A 185 -12.78 17.38 -5.76
CA GLY A 185 -13.27 18.65 -6.29
C GLY A 185 -12.41 19.86 -5.89
N ASP A 186 -11.72 19.81 -4.74
CA ASP A 186 -10.84 20.89 -4.26
C ASP A 186 -9.36 20.46 -4.27
N ARG A 187 -8.79 20.40 -5.47
CA ARG A 187 -7.36 20.11 -5.67
C ARG A 187 -6.46 21.04 -4.87
N ARG A 188 -6.77 22.35 -4.82
CA ARG A 188 -5.90 23.34 -4.18
C ARG A 188 -5.82 23.12 -2.67
N HIS A 189 -6.91 22.67 -2.04
CA HIS A 189 -6.91 22.29 -0.63
C HIS A 189 -5.97 21.12 -0.35
N LEU A 190 -6.05 20.05 -1.15
CA LEU A 190 -5.18 18.88 -0.99
C LEU A 190 -3.69 19.23 -1.16
N GLU A 191 -3.36 20.07 -2.13
CA GLU A 191 -1.98 20.57 -2.34
C GLU A 191 -1.49 21.40 -1.15
N ARG A 192 -2.33 22.26 -0.57
CA ARG A 192 -1.98 23.02 0.64
C ARG A 192 -1.71 22.11 1.83
N LEU A 193 -2.55 21.10 2.06
CA LEU A 193 -2.35 20.12 3.13
C LEU A 193 -1.03 19.37 2.97
N LEU A 194 -0.71 18.92 1.76
CA LEU A 194 0.57 18.26 1.48
C LEU A 194 1.76 19.18 1.73
N ALA A 195 1.68 20.45 1.33
CA ALA A 195 2.77 21.41 1.55
C ALA A 195 3.00 21.68 3.06
N GLN A 196 1.91 21.84 3.83
CA GLN A 196 1.98 22.00 5.29
C GLN A 196 2.53 20.75 5.97
N GLY A 197 2.10 19.57 5.54
CA GLY A 197 2.62 18.31 6.03
C GLY A 197 4.10 18.13 5.70
N ALA A 198 4.54 18.49 4.49
CA ALA A 198 5.93 18.43 4.09
C ALA A 198 6.80 19.41 4.89
N HIS A 199 6.29 20.59 5.25
CA HIS A 199 6.99 21.50 6.16
C HIS A 199 7.22 20.85 7.53
N ARG A 200 6.16 20.35 8.17
CA ARG A 200 6.26 19.68 9.48
C ARG A 200 7.15 18.44 9.43
N ALA A 201 7.10 17.68 8.34
CA ALA A 201 7.97 16.52 8.13
C ALA A 201 9.45 16.92 8.03
N ARG A 202 9.76 18.02 7.33
CA ARG A 202 11.13 18.57 7.25
C ARG A 202 11.64 19.06 8.59
N GLU A 203 10.80 19.72 9.38
CA GLU A 203 11.18 20.16 10.74
C GLU A 203 11.62 18.98 11.63
N LEU A 204 11.04 17.80 11.43
CA LEU A 204 11.43 16.57 12.12
C LEU A 204 12.65 15.87 11.49
N ALA A 205 12.75 15.87 10.16
CA ALA A 205 13.78 15.14 9.42
C ALA A 205 15.13 15.87 9.36
N ALA A 206 15.13 17.20 9.21
CA ALA A 206 16.33 18.03 9.10
C ALA A 206 17.32 17.86 10.27
N PRO A 207 16.91 17.85 11.57
CA PRO A 207 17.87 17.65 12.66
C PRO A 207 18.48 16.24 12.65
N ILE A 208 17.72 15.22 12.23
CA ILE A 208 18.20 13.84 12.13
C ILE A 208 19.26 13.74 11.03
N LEU A 209 18.97 14.29 9.85
CA LEU A 209 19.93 14.30 8.75
C LEU A 209 21.20 15.05 9.14
N LYS A 210 21.08 16.20 9.81
CA LYS A 210 22.24 16.96 10.31
C LYS A 210 23.09 16.14 11.28
N GLU A 211 22.46 15.42 12.21
CA GLU A 211 23.17 14.53 13.14
C GLU A 211 23.88 13.40 12.40
N VAL A 212 23.22 12.76 11.43
CA VAL A 212 23.83 11.70 10.62
C VAL A 212 24.99 12.24 9.80
N SER A 213 24.83 13.38 9.13
CA SER A 213 25.88 14.05 8.36
C SER A 213 27.10 14.36 9.22
N HIS A 214 26.90 14.88 10.43
CA HIS A 214 28.00 15.12 11.37
C HIS A 214 28.71 13.82 11.81
N ARG A 215 27.97 12.70 11.95
CA ARG A 215 28.56 11.39 12.32
C ARG A 215 29.35 10.74 11.19
N VAL A 216 29.09 11.10 9.93
CA VAL A 216 29.84 10.63 8.75
C VAL A 216 30.88 11.66 8.28
N ASP A 217 31.18 12.67 9.10
CA ASP A 217 32.15 13.74 8.84
C ASP A 217 31.86 14.58 7.57
N PHE A 218 30.58 14.75 7.23
CA PHE A 218 30.14 15.69 6.19
C PHE A 218 29.91 17.08 6.78
N TYR A 219 30.38 18.12 6.06
CA TYR A 219 30.36 19.53 6.48
C TYR A 219 29.20 20.32 5.87
#